data_AF-A0A3C0YX87-F1
#
_entry.id   AF-A0A3C0YX87-F1
#
_cell.length_a   1.000
_cell.length_b   1.000
_cell.length_c   1.000
_cell.angle_alpha   90.00
_cell.angle_beta   90.00
_cell.angle_gamma   90.00
#
_symmetry.space_group_name_H-M   'P 1'
#
loop_
_entity.id
_entity.type
_entity.pdbx_description
1 polymer ?
#
loop_
_entity_poly.entity_id
_entity_poly.type
_entity_poly.pdbx_seq_one_letter_code
_entity_poly.pdbx_strand_id
1 'polypeptide(L)'
;MALTRALQRAARQADAGHVKLHDLRHFHASLLLQSGQSPVLVSKRLGHSSVSMTLDVYGHLMPGWQKEAAEVFARAMNQGS
;
A
#
# COMPACT_ATOMS: atom_id res chain seq x y z
N MET A 1 -7.51 -20.60 -15.28
CA MET A 1 -6.95 -19.88 -16.45
C MET A 1 -5.43 -20.07 -16.50
N ALA A 2 -4.78 -19.87 -17.66
CA ALA A 2 -3.34 -20.08 -17.83
C ALA A 2 -2.47 -19.20 -16.91
N LEU A 3 -2.86 -17.93 -16.72
CA LEU A 3 -2.15 -16.97 -15.86
C LEU A 3 -2.08 -17.42 -14.40
N THR A 4 -3.20 -17.91 -13.84
CA THR A 4 -3.24 -18.45 -12.47
C THR A 4 -2.29 -19.64 -12.30
N ARG A 5 -2.21 -20.52 -13.31
CA ARG A 5 -1.29 -21.67 -13.27
C ARG A 5 0.17 -21.25 -13.35
N ALA A 6 0.48 -20.26 -14.18
CA ALA A 6 1.82 -19.69 -14.27
C ALA A 6 2.25 -19.04 -12.93
N LEU A 7 1.35 -18.26 -12.31
CA LEU A 7 1.59 -17.67 -10.99
C LEU A 7 1.83 -18.74 -9.93
N GLN A 8 1.00 -19.78 -9.88
CA GLN A 8 1.14 -20.87 -8.92
C GLN A 8 2.45 -21.65 -9.11
N ARG A 9 2.90 -21.83 -10.35
CA ARG A 9 4.22 -22.41 -10.63
C ARG A 9 5.35 -21.53 -10.10
N ALA A 10 5.31 -20.23 -10.38
CA ALA A 10 6.31 -19.28 -9.90
C ALA A 10 6.34 -19.21 -8.37
N ALA A 11 5.16 -19.20 -7.72
CA ALA A 11 5.05 -19.19 -6.27
C ALA A 11 5.68 -20.43 -5.61
N ARG A 12 5.48 -21.62 -6.20
CA ARG A 12 6.15 -22.86 -5.73
C ARG A 12 7.66 -22.81 -5.89
N GLN A 13 8.17 -22.21 -6.97
CA GLN A 13 9.61 -22.05 -7.18
C GLN A 13 10.25 -21.08 -6.17
N ALA A 14 9.48 -20.10 -5.71
CA ALA A 14 9.91 -19.11 -4.72
C ALA A 14 9.62 -19.53 -3.26
N ASP A 15 9.15 -20.77 -3.02
CA ASP A 15 8.68 -21.26 -1.72
C ASP A 15 7.64 -20.34 -1.03
N ALA A 16 6.88 -19.59 -1.81
CA ALA A 16 5.91 -18.60 -1.34
C ALA A 16 4.51 -19.19 -1.06
N GLY A 17 4.38 -20.52 -1.12
CA GLY A 17 3.11 -21.22 -0.92
C GLY A 17 2.05 -20.90 -1.99
N HIS A 18 0.79 -20.82 -1.58
CA HIS A 18 -0.34 -20.59 -2.49
C HIS A 18 -0.62 -19.09 -2.66
N VAL A 19 -0.30 -18.54 -3.84
CA VAL A 19 -0.50 -17.11 -4.17
C VAL A 19 -1.60 -16.90 -5.20
N LYS A 20 -2.60 -16.09 -4.87
CA LYS A 20 -3.68 -15.67 -5.78
C LYS A 20 -3.28 -14.41 -6.53
N LEU A 21 -3.90 -14.18 -7.69
CA LEU A 21 -3.67 -12.94 -8.47
C LEU A 21 -4.03 -11.68 -7.67
N HIS A 22 -5.04 -11.77 -6.80
CA HIS A 22 -5.44 -10.67 -5.93
C HIS A 22 -4.36 -10.31 -4.89
N ASP A 23 -3.53 -11.27 -4.48
CA ASP A 23 -2.49 -11.03 -3.47
C ASP A 23 -1.39 -10.12 -4.01
N LEU A 24 -1.12 -10.20 -5.33
CA LEU A 24 -0.21 -9.27 -6.00
C LEU A 24 -0.73 -7.83 -5.99
N ARG A 25 -2.05 -7.66 -6.11
CA ARG A 25 -2.70 -6.34 -6.00
C ARG A 25 -2.56 -5.78 -4.59
N HIS A 26 -2.73 -6.62 -3.57
CA HIS A 26 -2.51 -6.24 -2.18
C HIS A 26 -1.05 -5.88 -1.89
N PHE A 27 -0.12 -6.70 -2.38
CA PHE A 27 1.31 -6.44 -2.24
C PHE A 27 1.70 -5.10 -2.86
N HIS A 28 1.25 -4.83 -4.10
CA HIS A 28 1.49 -3.56 -4.78
C HIS A 28 0.96 -2.35 -4.01
N ALA A 29 -0.26 -2.42 -3.49
CA ALA A 29 -0.86 -1.36 -2.69
C ALA A 29 -0.08 -1.11 -1.39
N SER A 30 0.26 -2.19 -0.69
CA SER A 30 0.97 -2.15 0.60
C SER A 30 2.35 -1.52 0.44
N LEU A 31 3.10 -1.91 -0.59
CA LEU A 31 4.42 -1.37 -0.90
C LEU A 31 4.37 0.14 -1.15
N LEU A 32 3.40 0.61 -1.95
CA LEU A 32 3.27 2.04 -2.25
C LEU A 32 2.93 2.86 -0.98
N LEU A 33 1.99 2.39 -0.17
CA LEU A 33 1.59 3.09 1.05
C LEU A 33 2.72 3.13 2.08
N GLN A 34 3.45 2.03 2.26
CA GLN A 34 4.62 2.00 3.15
C GLN A 34 5.75 2.91 2.65
N SER A 35 5.87 3.12 1.34
CA SER A 35 6.82 4.08 0.76
C SER A 35 6.40 5.55 0.89
N GLY A 36 5.33 5.85 1.64
CA GLY A 36 4.84 7.21 1.89
C GLY A 36 3.96 7.77 0.77
N GLN A 37 3.50 6.95 -0.18
CA GLN A 37 2.66 7.45 -1.27
C GLN A 37 1.24 7.73 -0.80
N SER A 38 0.65 8.79 -1.35
CA SER A 38 -0.71 9.23 -0.99
C SER A 38 -1.76 8.12 -1.23
N PRO A 39 -2.69 7.88 -0.28
CA PRO A 39 -3.77 6.91 -0.46
C PRO A 39 -4.68 7.25 -1.64
N VAL A 40 -4.80 8.54 -1.99
CA VAL A 40 -5.55 9.01 -3.17
C VAL A 40 -4.89 8.51 -4.46
N LEU A 41 -3.56 8.63 -4.54
CA LEU A 41 -2.78 8.15 -5.69
C LEU A 41 -2.89 6.63 -5.81
N VAL A 42 -2.71 5.91 -4.70
CA VAL A 42 -2.80 4.44 -4.69
C VAL A 42 -4.22 3.99 -5.09
N SER A 43 -5.26 4.63 -4.54
CA SER A 43 -6.67 4.37 -4.91
C SER A 43 -6.91 4.53 -6.40
N LYS A 44 -6.47 5.65 -6.98
CA LYS A 44 -6.62 5.93 -8.43
C LYS A 44 -5.85 4.92 -9.27
N ARG A 45 -4.63 4.57 -8.87
CA ARG A 45 -3.78 3.58 -9.57
C ARG A 45 -4.39 2.18 -9.57
N LEU A 46 -5.10 1.82 -8.50
CA LEU A 46 -5.81 0.55 -8.39
C LEU A 46 -7.17 0.58 -9.10
N GLY A 47 -7.70 1.75 -9.45
CA GLY A 47 -9.04 1.90 -10.03
C GLY A 47 -10.15 1.68 -9.00
N HIS A 48 -9.90 2.02 -7.73
CA HIS A 48 -10.93 1.98 -6.69
C HIS A 48 -11.94 3.12 -6.91
N SER A 49 -13.22 2.80 -6.75
CA SER A 49 -14.32 3.76 -6.89
C SER A 49 -14.30 4.86 -5.81
N SER A 50 -13.68 4.59 -4.66
CA SER A 50 -13.49 5.56 -3.59
C SER A 50 -12.14 5.37 -2.90
N VAL A 51 -11.60 6.49 -2.40
CA VAL A 51 -10.39 6.46 -1.56
C VAL A 51 -10.65 5.76 -0.23
N SER A 52 -11.88 5.85 0.30
CA SER A 52 -12.29 5.14 1.52
C SER A 52 -11.97 3.65 1.41
N MET A 53 -12.30 2.99 0.29
CA MET A 53 -12.01 1.57 0.13
C MET A 53 -10.51 1.23 0.26
N THR A 54 -9.63 2.14 -0.18
CA THR A 54 -8.18 1.98 -0.01
C THR A 54 -7.78 2.14 1.45
N LEU A 55 -8.34 3.13 2.14
CA LEU A 55 -8.08 3.40 3.55
C LEU A 55 -8.64 2.30 4.46
N ASP A 56 -9.82 1.77 4.15
CA ASP A 56 -10.47 0.70 4.90
C ASP A 56 -9.63 -0.59 4.86
N VAL A 57 -9.00 -0.88 3.71
CA VAL A 57 -8.17 -2.08 3.53
C VAL A 57 -6.75 -1.88 4.04
N TYR A 58 -6.12 -0.73 3.79
CA TYR A 58 -4.69 -0.54 4.02
C TYR A 58 -4.32 0.53 5.03
N GLY A 59 -5.28 1.22 5.65
CA GLY A 59 -5.01 2.33 6.59
C GLY A 59 -4.14 1.92 7.78
N HIS A 60 -4.20 0.65 8.18
CA HIS A 60 -3.37 0.08 9.23
C HIS A 60 -1.87 -0.03 8.86
N LEU A 61 -1.50 0.14 7.58
CA LEU A 61 -0.12 0.16 7.09
C LEU A 61 0.50 1.55 7.13
N MET A 62 -0.24 2.54 7.61
CA MET A 62 0.21 3.93 7.78
C MET A 62 0.58 4.31 9.24
N PRO A 63 0.99 3.38 10.16
CA PRO A 63 1.39 3.78 11.49
C PRO A 63 2.68 4.58 11.40
N GLY A 64 2.74 5.70 12.11
CA GLY A 64 3.85 6.65 12.03
C GLY A 64 3.54 7.91 11.25
N TRP A 65 2.53 7.94 10.37
CA TRP A 65 2.15 9.16 9.64
C TRP A 65 1.66 10.26 10.58
N GLN A 66 0.96 9.91 11.67
CA GLN A 66 0.57 10.86 12.71
C GLN A 66 1.78 11.47 13.41
N LYS A 67 2.78 10.64 13.73
CA LYS A 67 4.03 11.09 14.37
C LYS A 67 4.84 11.97 13.41
N GLU A 68 5.00 11.53 12.17
CA GLU A 68 5.69 12.28 11.12
C GLU A 68 4.99 13.61 10.83
N ALA A 69 3.65 13.62 10.75
CA ALA A 69 2.87 14.85 10.59
C ALA A 69 3.08 15.81 11.77
N ALA A 70 3.10 15.31 13.00
CA ALA A 70 3.40 16.12 14.18
C ALA A 70 4.83 16.69 14.15
N GLU A 71 5.82 15.89 13.73
CA GLU A 71 7.22 16.34 13.58
C GLU A 71 7.40 17.36 12.45
N VAL A 72 6.69 17.19 11.34
CA VAL A 72 6.66 18.18 10.23
C VAL A 72 6.04 19.48 10.71
N PHE A 73 4.91 19.40 11.42
CA PHE A 73 4.24 20.57 11.99
C PHE A 73 5.14 21.31 12.99
N ALA A 74 5.77 20.58 13.93
CA ALA A 74 6.69 21.18 14.91
C ALA A 74 7.88 21.89 14.23
N ARG A 75 8.45 21.28 13.18
CA ARG A 75 9.52 21.90 12.39
C ARG A 75 9.05 23.18 11.69
N ALA A 76 7.87 23.18 11.08
CA ALA A 76 7.32 24.36 10.42
C ALA A 76 7.09 25.51 11.41
N MET A 77 6.59 25.22 12.62
CA MET A 77 6.37 26.23 13.66
C MET A 77 7.69 26.84 14.17
N ASN A 78 8.76 26.04 14.28
CA ASN A 78 10.06 26.51 14.75
C ASN A 78 10.87 27.30 13.71
N GLN A 79 10.51 27.25 12.42
CA GLN A 79 11.15 28.03 11.35
C GLN A 79 10.59 29.45 11.21
N GLY A 80 9.50 29.77 11.92
CA GLY A 80 8.84 31.08 11.91
C GLY A 80 9.17 31.99 13.10
N SER A 81 10.20 31.69 13.89
CA SER A 81 10.70 32.51 15.01
C SER A 81 12.10 33.04 14.74
#